data_AF-A0A8S1DV38-F1
#
_entry.id   AF-A0A8S1DV38-F1
#
_cell.length_a   1.000
_cell.length_b   1.000
_cell.length_c   1.000
_cell.angle_alpha   90.00
_cell.angle_beta   90.00
_cell.angle_gamma   90.00
#
_symmetry.space_group_name_H-M   'P 1'
#
loop_
_entity.id
_entity.type
_entity.pdbx_description
1 polymer ?
#
loop_
_entity_poly.entity_id
_entity_poly.type
_entity_poly.pdbx_seq_one_letter_code
_entity_poly.pdbx_strand_id
1 'polypeptide(L)'
;MILSIISWLLDTYYFNPSQLRARMSRNVQRRPERPSSDESSDEEQAAAAINNSMNTSLSQQECSVCISVVELPVRLPCAHLFCYTCAKGLAQTSNSCAMCRSPIPIDFLLEPDKYVVGIIKEPSNEHSWFYMGCNGWWMYEPRVQTEIEEAFKSGEKTFEALIAGHLYVVDFDNMFQYRKDFPSKRRKIKRDLTSSSHKGLAGLKQEMRPEFPLGKE
;
A
#
# COMPACT_ATOMS: atom_id res chain seq x y z
N MET A 1 29.08 -13.65 20.18
CA MET A 1 27.90 -14.17 19.47
C MET A 1 26.61 -14.11 20.31
N ILE A 2 26.34 -13.02 21.05
CA ILE A 2 25.04 -12.79 21.76
C ILE A 2 24.59 -11.30 21.70
N LEU A 3 25.35 -10.39 21.07
CA LEU A 3 25.04 -8.94 21.03
C LEU A 3 24.50 -8.44 19.68
N SER A 4 23.78 -9.28 18.92
CA SER A 4 23.15 -8.85 17.65
C SER A 4 21.66 -9.21 17.55
N ILE A 5 21.08 -9.74 18.63
CA ILE A 5 19.66 -10.12 18.70
C ILE A 5 18.84 -9.06 19.47
N ILE A 6 19.47 -8.23 20.30
CA ILE A 6 18.77 -7.24 21.14
C ILE A 6 18.34 -5.98 20.35
N SER A 7 18.92 -5.70 19.19
CA SER A 7 18.48 -4.58 18.33
C SER A 7 17.26 -4.90 17.46
N TRP A 8 16.78 -6.15 17.43
CA TRP A 8 15.58 -6.57 16.69
C TRP A 8 14.36 -6.85 17.59
N LEU A 9 14.50 -6.65 18.91
CA LEU A 9 13.44 -6.87 19.90
C LEU A 9 12.93 -5.58 20.57
N LEU A 10 13.41 -4.39 20.16
CA LEU A 10 12.97 -3.10 20.72
C LEU A 10 12.07 -2.27 19.79
N ASP A 11 11.83 -2.71 18.54
CA ASP A 11 10.84 -2.08 17.63
C ASP A 11 9.51 -2.86 17.55
N THR A 12 9.39 -3.96 18.29
CA THR A 12 8.16 -4.80 18.37
C THR A 12 7.59 -4.90 19.79
N TYR A 13 8.17 -4.20 20.76
CA TYR A 13 7.88 -4.39 22.19
C TYR A 13 7.64 -3.07 22.96
N TYR A 14 6.78 -2.19 22.42
CA TYR A 14 6.06 -1.18 23.22
C TYR A 14 4.61 -1.08 22.76
N PHE A 15 3.84 -2.15 22.95
CA PHE A 15 2.40 -2.03 23.05
C PHE A 15 1.91 -3.08 24.06
N ASN A 16 1.57 -2.60 25.25
CA ASN A 16 1.13 -3.39 26.40
C ASN A 16 -0.40 -3.35 26.43
N PRO A 17 -1.12 -4.44 26.06
CA PRO A 17 -2.57 -4.45 26.04
C PRO A 17 -3.08 -5.20 27.28
N SER A 18 -3.32 -4.45 28.36
CA SER A 18 -4.14 -4.92 29.47
C SER A 18 -4.95 -3.74 30.00
N GLN A 19 -6.20 -4.00 30.40
CA GLN A 19 -7.23 -3.06 30.88
C GLN A 19 -8.06 -2.44 29.72
N LEU A 20 -9.38 -2.58 29.56
CA LEU A 20 -10.49 -2.86 30.49
C LEU A 20 -11.71 -3.52 29.78
N ARG A 21 -12.48 -4.25 30.58
CA ARG A 21 -13.67 -5.05 30.25
C ARG A 21 -15.01 -4.30 30.38
N ALA A 22 -16.03 -4.95 29.81
CA ALA A 22 -17.48 -4.93 30.13
C ALA A 22 -18.31 -3.82 29.44
N ARG A 23 -19.54 -4.05 28.95
CA ARG A 23 -20.63 -4.87 29.51
C ARG A 23 -21.72 -5.20 28.46
N MET A 24 -22.41 -6.33 28.69
CA MET A 24 -23.64 -6.90 28.05
C MET A 24 -24.83 -5.90 28.00
N SER A 25 -25.97 -6.04 27.28
CA SER A 25 -26.82 -7.22 26.94
C SER A 25 -27.95 -6.83 25.94
N ARG A 26 -28.39 -7.81 25.14
CA ARG A 26 -29.77 -8.16 24.66
C ARG A 26 -30.76 -7.05 24.21
N ASN A 27 -31.36 -7.21 23.02
CA ASN A 27 -32.72 -7.76 22.89
C ASN A 27 -33.08 -8.17 21.44
N VAL A 28 -33.83 -9.26 21.32
CA VAL A 28 -34.40 -9.85 20.10
C VAL A 28 -35.81 -9.31 19.93
N GLN A 29 -36.17 -8.78 18.76
CA GLN A 29 -37.57 -8.72 18.31
C GLN A 29 -37.73 -8.47 16.79
N ARG A 30 -38.21 -9.53 16.14
CA ARG A 30 -39.13 -9.70 14.99
C ARG A 30 -39.12 -8.74 13.77
N ARG A 31 -39.07 -9.45 12.63
CA ARG A 31 -39.13 -9.11 11.20
C ARG A 31 -40.54 -8.73 10.73
N PRO A 32 -40.69 -7.82 9.75
CA PRO A 32 -41.76 -7.86 8.76
C PRO A 32 -41.23 -8.26 7.36
N GLU A 33 -42.10 -8.88 6.57
CA GLU A 33 -41.81 -9.57 5.32
C GLU A 33 -41.55 -8.64 4.12
N ARG A 34 -40.88 -9.20 3.11
CA ARG A 34 -40.43 -8.58 1.85
C ARG A 34 -41.49 -8.81 0.76
N PRO A 35 -41.92 -7.80 -0.02
CA PRO A 35 -42.47 -8.03 -1.34
C PRO A 35 -41.33 -8.17 -2.36
N SER A 36 -41.42 -9.20 -3.18
CA SER A 36 -40.55 -9.55 -4.30
C SER A 36 -40.98 -8.86 -5.59
N SER A 37 -40.02 -8.34 -6.36
CA SER A 37 -40.02 -8.41 -7.84
C SER A 37 -38.76 -7.77 -8.41
N ASP A 38 -37.90 -8.61 -8.99
CA ASP A 38 -37.16 -8.44 -10.25
C ASP A 38 -36.75 -7.02 -10.71
N GLU A 39 -35.55 -6.59 -10.31
CA GLU A 39 -34.73 -5.60 -11.03
C GLU A 39 -33.27 -6.04 -10.95
N SER A 40 -32.74 -6.68 -12.00
CA SER A 40 -31.41 -7.34 -11.97
C SER A 40 -30.48 -7.01 -13.14
N SER A 41 -30.66 -5.87 -13.81
CA SER A 41 -29.74 -5.44 -14.88
C SER A 41 -29.16 -4.03 -14.76
N ASP A 42 -29.72 -3.18 -13.89
CA ASP A 42 -29.45 -1.73 -13.94
C ASP A 42 -28.56 -1.25 -12.77
N GLU A 43 -28.56 -1.94 -11.62
CA GLU A 43 -27.73 -1.60 -10.46
C GLU A 43 -26.23 -1.84 -10.69
N GLU A 44 -25.88 -2.93 -11.39
CA GLU A 44 -24.48 -3.30 -11.68
C GLU A 44 -23.82 -2.29 -12.65
N GLN A 45 -24.59 -1.76 -13.59
CA GLN A 45 -24.12 -0.75 -14.55
C GLN A 45 -23.96 0.63 -13.90
N ALA A 46 -24.80 0.98 -12.91
CA ALA A 46 -24.67 2.22 -12.14
C ALA A 46 -23.47 2.18 -11.17
N ALA A 47 -23.24 1.05 -10.50
CA ALA A 47 -22.06 0.84 -9.64
C ALA A 47 -20.75 0.90 -10.46
N ALA A 48 -20.73 0.30 -11.65
CA ALA A 48 -19.60 0.39 -12.57
C ALA A 48 -19.34 1.84 -13.04
N ALA A 49 -20.39 2.62 -13.36
CA ALA A 49 -20.25 4.02 -13.76
C ALA A 49 -19.75 4.94 -12.63
N ILE A 50 -20.21 4.75 -11.40
CA ILE A 50 -19.75 5.49 -10.22
C ILE A 50 -18.30 5.13 -9.89
N ASN A 51 -17.95 3.84 -9.93
CA ASN A 51 -16.57 3.38 -9.75
C ASN A 51 -15.66 3.94 -10.83
N ASN A 52 -16.11 4.02 -12.09
CA ASN A 52 -15.33 4.60 -13.18
C ASN A 52 -15.16 6.12 -13.01
N SER A 53 -16.19 6.83 -12.54
CA SER A 53 -16.15 8.26 -12.23
C SER A 53 -15.22 8.59 -11.06
N MET A 54 -15.29 7.82 -9.96
CA MET A 54 -14.37 7.95 -8.81
C MET A 54 -12.92 7.62 -9.20
N ASN A 55 -12.70 6.60 -10.04
CA ASN A 55 -11.37 6.21 -10.49
C ASN A 55 -10.76 7.24 -11.47
N THR A 56 -11.61 7.83 -12.33
CA THR A 56 -11.22 8.93 -13.22
C THR A 56 -10.82 10.16 -12.40
N SER A 57 -11.59 10.51 -11.37
CA SER A 57 -11.29 11.62 -10.45
C SER A 57 -9.98 11.44 -9.70
N LEU A 58 -9.67 10.22 -9.22
CA LEU A 58 -8.41 9.93 -8.51
C LEU A 58 -7.20 9.89 -9.45
N SER A 59 -7.36 9.45 -10.71
CA SER A 59 -6.28 9.38 -11.71
C SER A 59 -5.72 10.73 -12.17
N GLN A 60 -6.34 11.85 -11.77
CA GLN A 60 -5.91 13.20 -12.09
C GLN A 60 -5.43 13.99 -10.87
N GLN A 61 -5.44 13.39 -9.67
CA GLN A 61 -4.94 14.07 -8.47
C GLN A 61 -3.41 14.02 -8.42
N GLU A 62 -2.81 15.13 -8.03
CA GLU A 62 -1.37 15.24 -7.81
C GLU A 62 -1.03 15.05 -6.33
N CYS A 63 0.00 14.26 -6.07
CA CYS A 63 0.56 14.07 -4.73
C CYS A 63 1.44 15.28 -4.39
N SER A 64 1.14 15.99 -3.30
CA SER A 64 1.92 17.17 -2.89
C SER A 64 3.32 16.87 -2.34
N VAL A 65 3.67 15.58 -2.17
CA VAL A 65 5.01 15.15 -1.75
C VAL A 65 5.93 14.94 -2.94
N CYS A 66 5.48 14.20 -3.95
CA CYS A 66 6.31 13.91 -5.14
C CYS A 66 5.99 14.79 -6.35
N ILE A 67 4.93 15.62 -6.27
CA ILE A 67 4.49 16.54 -7.35
C ILE A 67 4.27 15.75 -8.66
N SER A 68 3.53 14.66 -8.55
CA SER A 68 3.19 13.78 -9.68
C SER A 68 1.82 13.15 -9.43
N VAL A 69 1.25 12.51 -10.45
CA VAL A 69 0.00 11.76 -10.31
C VAL A 69 0.09 10.78 -9.14
N VAL A 70 -0.97 10.73 -8.35
CA VAL A 70 -1.06 9.84 -7.18
C VAL A 70 -1.08 8.38 -7.63
N GLU A 71 -0.12 7.60 -7.14
CA GLU A 71 -0.06 6.15 -7.30
C GLU A 71 -0.35 5.46 -5.98
N LEU A 72 -1.10 4.36 -6.02
CA LEU A 72 -1.56 3.66 -4.81
C LEU A 72 -2.20 4.65 -3.83
N PRO A 73 -3.33 5.27 -4.22
CA PRO A 73 -3.87 6.41 -3.50
C PRO A 73 -4.24 6.02 -2.07
N VAL A 74 -3.74 6.80 -1.11
CA VAL A 74 -4.12 6.68 0.29
C VAL A 74 -4.71 7.99 0.79
N ARG A 75 -5.81 7.90 1.53
CA ARG A 75 -6.46 9.04 2.19
C ARG A 75 -6.20 8.96 3.69
N LEU A 76 -5.49 9.95 4.22
CA LEU A 76 -5.28 10.08 5.66
C LEU A 76 -6.57 10.52 6.37
N PRO A 77 -6.69 10.38 7.72
CA PRO A 77 -7.88 10.84 8.46
C PRO A 77 -8.18 12.33 8.30
N CYS A 78 -7.16 13.14 8.01
CA CYS A 78 -7.29 14.56 7.68
C CYS A 78 -7.81 14.82 6.24
N ALA A 79 -8.29 13.78 5.55
CA ALA A 79 -8.83 13.78 4.18
C ALA A 79 -7.83 14.08 3.05
N HIS A 80 -6.58 14.45 3.34
CA HIS A 80 -5.56 14.65 2.31
C HIS A 80 -5.14 13.33 1.64
N LEU A 81 -4.89 13.41 0.33
CA LEU A 81 -4.57 12.30 -0.56
C LEU A 81 -3.09 12.33 -0.95
N PHE A 82 -2.44 11.17 -0.90
CA PHE A 82 -1.03 11.00 -1.27
C PHE A 82 -0.81 9.66 -1.96
N CYS A 83 0.36 9.48 -2.59
CA CYS A 83 0.84 8.14 -2.90
C CYS A 83 1.09 7.37 -1.60
N TYR A 84 0.81 6.07 -1.58
CA TYR A 84 1.11 5.23 -0.41
C TYR A 84 2.56 5.35 0.05
N THR A 85 3.53 5.22 -0.87
CA THR A 85 4.96 5.29 -0.54
C THR A 85 5.36 6.67 -0.01
N CYS A 86 4.74 7.75 -0.49
CA CYS A 86 4.94 9.11 0.02
C CYS A 86 4.41 9.27 1.44
N ALA A 87 3.15 8.86 1.69
CA ALA A 87 2.56 8.89 3.02
C ALA A 87 3.31 8.01 4.02
N LYS A 88 3.82 6.86 3.57
CA LYS A 88 4.71 5.99 4.35
C LYS A 88 6.00 6.68 4.75
N GLY A 89 6.64 7.39 3.82
CA GLY A 89 7.81 8.22 4.12
C GLY A 89 7.51 9.30 5.15
N LEU A 90 6.37 10.00 5.03
CA LEU A 90 5.93 10.99 6.02
C LEU A 90 5.71 10.36 7.41
N ALA A 91 5.00 9.23 7.46
CA ALA A 91 4.72 8.50 8.70
C ALA A 91 6.01 8.05 9.42
N GLN A 92 7.04 7.66 8.67
CA GLN A 92 8.31 7.20 9.22
C GLN A 92 9.25 8.34 9.66
N THR A 93 9.13 9.53 9.08
CA THR A 93 10.09 10.63 9.28
C THR A 93 9.56 11.72 10.20
N SER A 94 8.37 12.26 9.91
CA SER A 94 7.79 13.39 10.66
C SER A 94 6.51 13.03 11.40
N ASN A 95 5.91 11.87 11.08
CA ASN A 95 4.63 11.40 11.59
C ASN A 95 3.49 12.44 11.43
N SER A 96 3.55 13.28 10.38
CA SER A 96 2.60 14.36 10.16
C SER A 96 2.26 14.54 8.68
N CYS A 97 1.02 14.94 8.41
CA CYS A 97 0.54 15.25 7.06
C CYS A 97 1.30 16.45 6.48
N ALA A 98 1.81 16.34 5.26
CA ALA A 98 2.55 17.42 4.60
C ALA A 98 1.69 18.68 4.32
N MET A 99 0.36 18.51 4.23
CA MET A 99 -0.56 19.60 3.88
C MET A 99 -1.06 20.38 5.10
N CYS A 100 -1.47 19.67 6.16
CA CYS A 100 -2.13 20.29 7.32
C CYS A 100 -1.44 19.99 8.66
N ARG A 101 -0.34 19.23 8.65
CA ARG A 101 0.44 18.85 9.84
C ARG A 101 -0.31 18.02 10.88
N SER A 102 -1.54 17.57 10.59
CA SER A 102 -2.25 16.62 11.44
C SER A 102 -1.44 15.33 11.60
N PRO A 103 -1.48 14.68 12.77
CA PRO A 103 -0.71 13.47 13.03
C PRO A 103 -1.16 12.33 12.12
N ILE A 104 -0.19 11.55 11.63
CA ILE A 104 -0.49 10.29 10.94
C ILE A 104 -0.69 9.21 12.00
N PRO A 105 -1.80 8.44 11.96
CA PRO A 105 -2.02 7.36 12.91
C PRO A 105 -0.94 6.28 12.84
N ILE A 106 -0.57 5.68 13.98
CA ILE A 106 0.45 4.62 14.05
C ILE A 106 0.00 3.37 13.27
N ASP A 107 -1.30 3.07 13.30
CA ASP A 107 -1.89 1.95 12.57
C ASP A 107 -1.81 2.14 11.04
N PHE A 108 -1.50 3.34 10.52
CA PHE A 108 -1.18 3.51 9.10
C PHE A 108 0.01 2.64 8.65
N LEU A 109 1.02 2.46 9.51
CA LEU A 109 2.18 1.61 9.20
C LEU A 109 1.91 0.13 9.42
N LEU A 110 0.94 -0.21 10.28
CA LEU A 110 0.61 -1.59 10.65
C LEU A 110 -0.47 -2.19 9.74
N GLU A 111 -1.45 -1.39 9.35
CA GLU A 111 -2.64 -1.75 8.58
C GLU A 111 -2.93 -0.71 7.47
N PRO A 112 -1.97 -0.48 6.55
CA PRO A 112 -2.07 0.56 5.53
C PRO A 112 -3.25 0.37 4.57
N ASP A 113 -3.72 -0.87 4.38
CA ASP A 113 -4.81 -1.24 3.46
C ASP A 113 -6.16 -0.57 3.81
N LYS A 114 -6.35 -0.16 5.08
CA LYS A 114 -7.52 0.61 5.54
C LYS A 114 -7.59 2.01 4.94
N TYR A 115 -6.43 2.58 4.59
CA TYR A 115 -6.30 3.95 4.10
C TYR A 115 -6.28 4.02 2.56
N VAL A 116 -6.13 2.87 1.90
CA VAL A 116 -6.16 2.77 0.43
C VAL A 116 -7.56 3.09 -0.08
N VAL A 117 -7.60 4.00 -1.05
CA VAL A 117 -8.82 4.37 -1.78
C VAL A 117 -8.67 4.01 -3.26
N GLY A 118 -9.74 3.49 -3.87
CA GLY A 118 -9.73 3.04 -5.26
C GLY A 118 -9.17 1.63 -5.45
N ILE A 119 -9.14 1.20 -6.72
CA ILE A 119 -8.64 -0.12 -7.12
C ILE A 119 -7.16 -0.01 -7.45
N ILE A 120 -6.33 -0.77 -6.74
CA ILE A 120 -4.93 -0.96 -7.10
C ILE A 120 -4.89 -1.87 -8.33
N LYS A 121 -4.45 -1.33 -9.46
CA LYS A 121 -4.20 -2.12 -10.66
C LYS A 121 -2.74 -2.52 -10.70
N GLU A 122 -2.49 -3.81 -10.87
CA GLU A 122 -1.17 -4.29 -11.25
C GLU A 122 -0.77 -3.74 -12.62
N PRO A 123 0.53 -3.58 -12.88
CA PRO A 123 1.01 -3.23 -14.22
C PRO A 123 0.54 -4.27 -15.24
N SER A 124 0.13 -3.82 -16.42
CA SER A 124 -0.29 -4.71 -17.52
C SER A 124 0.87 -5.29 -18.32
N ASN A 125 2.11 -5.06 -17.88
CA ASN A 125 3.33 -5.51 -18.52
C ASN A 125 3.49 -7.02 -18.34
N GLU A 126 4.17 -7.69 -19.29
CA GLU A 126 4.48 -9.12 -19.19
C GLU A 126 5.39 -9.42 -17.99
N HIS A 127 6.34 -8.54 -17.73
CA HIS A 127 7.33 -8.68 -16.67
C HIS A 127 7.25 -7.53 -15.68
N SER A 128 7.52 -7.85 -14.41
CA SER A 128 7.60 -6.92 -13.30
C SER A 128 8.82 -7.19 -12.42
N TRP A 129 9.21 -6.18 -11.66
CA TRP A 129 10.29 -6.22 -10.70
C TRP A 129 9.79 -6.49 -9.30
N PHE A 130 10.53 -7.32 -8.57
CA PHE A 130 10.18 -7.75 -7.23
C PHE A 130 11.37 -7.60 -6.30
N TYR A 131 11.09 -7.39 -5.02
CA TYR A 131 12.07 -7.41 -3.94
C TYR A 131 11.67 -8.38 -2.84
N MET A 132 12.68 -9.01 -2.24
CA MET A 132 12.47 -10.01 -1.20
C MET A 132 12.00 -9.34 0.10
N GLY A 133 10.87 -9.82 0.63
CA GLY A 133 10.40 -9.54 1.98
C GLY A 133 10.56 -10.75 2.89
N CYS A 134 10.01 -10.64 4.12
CA CYS A 134 9.88 -11.81 4.98
C CYS A 134 8.91 -12.81 4.33
N ASN A 135 9.40 -14.00 4.03
CA ASN A 135 8.65 -15.14 3.49
C ASN A 135 7.90 -14.86 2.17
N GLY A 136 8.47 -14.07 1.27
CA GLY A 136 7.91 -13.89 -0.08
C GLY A 136 8.34 -12.61 -0.76
N TRP A 137 7.94 -12.49 -2.02
CA TRP A 137 8.29 -11.37 -2.89
C TRP A 137 7.23 -10.28 -2.82
N TRP A 138 7.67 -9.02 -2.88
CA TRP A 138 6.82 -7.86 -3.07
C TRP A 138 7.13 -7.26 -4.42
N MET A 139 6.10 -6.81 -5.12
CA MET A 139 6.27 -6.03 -6.34
C MET A 139 6.64 -4.58 -5.96
N TYR A 140 7.56 -3.95 -6.70
CA TYR A 140 7.81 -2.50 -6.55
C TYR A 140 6.57 -1.68 -6.97
N GLU A 141 6.44 -0.48 -6.42
CA GLU A 141 5.41 0.50 -6.81
C GLU A 141 5.50 0.89 -8.30
N PRO A 142 4.39 1.32 -8.93
CA PRO A 142 4.31 1.50 -10.38
C PRO A 142 5.39 2.42 -10.97
N ARG A 143 5.66 3.59 -10.37
CA ARG A 143 6.73 4.47 -10.83
C ARG A 143 8.09 3.79 -10.85
N VAL A 144 8.45 3.15 -9.75
CA VAL A 144 9.75 2.49 -9.59
C VAL A 144 9.85 1.24 -10.49
N GLN A 145 8.74 0.56 -10.80
CA GLN A 145 8.73 -0.50 -11.83
C GLN A 145 9.23 0.01 -13.18
N THR A 146 8.66 1.13 -13.64
CA THR A 146 9.00 1.74 -14.92
C THR A 146 10.45 2.19 -14.94
N GLU A 147 10.87 2.93 -13.92
CA GLU A 147 12.23 3.48 -13.84
C GLU A 147 13.30 2.36 -13.78
N ILE A 148 13.06 1.30 -12.99
CA ILE A 148 13.98 0.15 -12.91
C ILE A 148 14.06 -0.58 -14.25
N GLU A 149 12.93 -0.80 -14.93
CA GLU A 149 12.89 -1.50 -16.22
C GLU A 149 13.59 -0.69 -17.32
N GLU A 150 13.44 0.63 -17.34
CA GLU A 150 14.14 1.53 -18.26
C GLU A 150 15.66 1.50 -18.04
N ALA A 151 16.09 1.62 -16.79
CA ALA A 151 17.51 1.53 -16.43
C ALA A 151 18.09 0.16 -16.82
N PHE A 152 17.38 -0.93 -16.51
CA PHE A 152 17.81 -2.28 -16.87
C PHE A 152 17.94 -2.46 -18.39
N LYS A 153 16.95 -2.01 -19.17
CA LYS A 153 16.96 -2.13 -20.64
C LYS A 153 18.03 -1.28 -21.32
N SER A 154 18.40 -0.15 -20.72
CA SER A 154 19.49 0.69 -21.23
C SER A 154 20.90 0.11 -20.95
N GLY A 155 20.99 -0.98 -20.18
CA GLY A 155 22.25 -1.65 -19.86
C GLY A 155 22.99 -1.02 -18.69
N GLU A 156 22.32 -0.17 -17.89
CA GLU A 156 22.88 0.32 -16.64
C GLU A 156 23.17 -0.84 -15.69
N LYS A 157 24.24 -0.70 -14.89
CA LYS A 157 24.61 -1.71 -13.88
C LYS A 157 23.91 -1.51 -12.55
N THR A 158 23.59 -0.25 -12.26
CA THR A 158 22.95 0.16 -11.01
C THR A 158 21.97 1.29 -11.27
N PHE A 159 20.91 1.35 -10.46
CA PHE A 159 19.92 2.42 -10.50
C PHE A 159 19.64 2.94 -9.08
N GLU A 160 19.44 4.25 -8.92
CA GLU A 160 19.08 4.87 -7.64
C GLU A 160 17.58 5.16 -7.58
N ALA A 161 16.85 4.45 -6.70
CA ALA A 161 15.41 4.58 -6.52
C ALA A 161 15.08 5.33 -5.22
N LEU A 162 14.16 6.30 -5.28
CA LEU A 162 13.62 6.96 -4.09
C LEU A 162 12.38 6.21 -3.58
N ILE A 163 12.52 5.43 -2.50
CA ILE A 163 11.45 4.60 -1.95
C ILE A 163 11.15 5.03 -0.53
N ALA A 164 9.91 5.48 -0.30
CA ALA A 164 9.41 5.94 1.01
C ALA A 164 10.36 6.93 1.72
N GLY A 165 10.90 7.90 0.97
CA GLY A 165 11.78 8.95 1.50
C GLY A 165 13.25 8.55 1.67
N HIS A 166 13.65 7.36 1.22
CA HIS A 166 15.04 6.90 1.27
C HIS A 166 15.58 6.53 -0.10
N LEU A 167 16.85 6.86 -0.36
CA LEU A 167 17.55 6.44 -1.57
C LEU A 167 18.03 4.99 -1.43
N TYR A 168 17.58 4.15 -2.35
CA TYR A 168 18.03 2.77 -2.51
C TYR A 168 18.85 2.64 -3.77
N VAL A 169 19.90 1.83 -3.70
CA VAL A 169 20.63 1.36 -4.88
C VAL A 169 20.06 0.00 -5.26
N VAL A 170 19.66 -0.12 -6.51
CA VAL A 170 19.27 -1.37 -7.19
C VAL A 170 20.48 -1.81 -8.01
N ASP A 171 21.05 -2.96 -7.66
CA ASP A 171 22.26 -3.53 -8.29
C ASP A 171 21.83 -4.67 -9.21
N PHE A 172 21.95 -4.47 -10.53
CA PHE A 172 21.53 -5.42 -11.54
C PHE A 172 22.52 -6.56 -11.74
N ASP A 173 23.81 -6.32 -11.52
CA ASP A 173 24.85 -7.35 -11.64
C ASP A 173 24.68 -8.42 -10.54
N ASN A 174 24.41 -7.96 -9.30
CA ASN A 174 24.32 -8.84 -8.15
C ASN A 174 22.89 -9.18 -7.71
N MET A 175 21.89 -8.56 -8.33
CA MET A 175 20.47 -8.78 -8.06
C MET A 175 20.10 -8.56 -6.58
N PHE A 176 20.54 -7.43 -6.02
CA PHE A 176 20.06 -6.95 -4.73
C PHE A 176 19.74 -5.46 -4.73
N GLN A 177 18.92 -5.03 -3.78
CA GLN A 177 18.79 -3.63 -3.38
C GLN A 177 19.34 -3.39 -1.98
N TYR A 178 19.74 -2.17 -1.70
CA TYR A 178 20.16 -1.71 -0.36
C TYR A 178 19.95 -0.21 -0.20
N ARG A 179 19.80 0.27 1.03
CA ARG A 179 19.69 1.71 1.32
C ARG A 179 21.07 2.33 1.20
N LYS A 180 21.20 3.46 0.49
CA LYS A 180 22.50 4.09 0.16
C LYS A 180 23.31 4.49 1.41
N ASP A 181 22.62 4.91 2.46
CA ASP A 181 23.17 5.26 3.78
C ASP A 181 23.30 4.05 4.73
N PHE A 182 22.74 2.88 4.38
CA PHE A 182 22.86 1.65 5.18
C PHE A 182 23.09 0.38 4.31
N PRO A 183 24.26 0.25 3.66
CA PRO A 183 24.50 -0.77 2.63
C PRO A 183 24.59 -2.22 3.13
N SER A 184 24.74 -2.42 4.44
CA SER A 184 24.86 -3.75 5.05
C SER A 184 23.54 -4.54 5.00
N LYS A 185 22.40 -3.85 4.98
CA LYS A 185 21.09 -4.49 4.88
C LYS A 185 20.65 -4.56 3.43
N ARG A 186 20.67 -5.77 2.87
CA ARG A 186 20.35 -6.02 1.47
C ARG A 186 19.10 -6.87 1.34
N ARG A 187 18.37 -6.68 0.25
CA ARG A 187 17.25 -7.55 -0.15
C ARG A 187 17.51 -8.03 -1.55
N LYS A 188 17.29 -9.32 -1.82
CA LYS A 188 17.34 -9.84 -3.20
C LYS A 188 16.26 -9.15 -4.03
N ILE A 189 16.55 -8.93 -5.31
CA ILE A 189 15.58 -8.46 -6.30
C ILE A 189 15.47 -9.49 -7.42
N LYS A 190 14.39 -9.45 -8.19
CA LYS A 190 14.24 -10.23 -9.42
C LYS A 190 13.35 -9.50 -10.42
N ARG A 191 13.56 -9.79 -11.70
CA ARG A 191 12.61 -9.53 -12.78
C ARG A 191 11.95 -10.86 -13.13
N ASP A 192 10.63 -10.89 -13.13
CA ASP A 192 9.85 -12.13 -13.32
C ASP A 192 8.54 -11.80 -14.04
N LEU A 193 7.76 -12.80 -14.43
CA LEU A 193 6.41 -12.60 -14.96
C LEU A 193 5.57 -11.83 -13.94
N THR A 194 4.74 -10.89 -14.41
CA THR A 194 3.85 -10.13 -13.53
C THR A 194 2.89 -11.03 -12.75
N SER A 195 2.47 -12.15 -13.35
CA SER A 195 1.63 -13.17 -12.72
C SER A 195 2.34 -14.04 -11.67
N SER A 196 3.65 -13.88 -11.48
CA SER A 196 4.40 -14.67 -10.51
C SER A 196 3.92 -14.41 -9.08
N SER A 197 3.89 -15.46 -8.25
CA SER A 197 3.39 -15.38 -6.87
C SER A 197 4.13 -14.33 -6.04
N HIS A 198 3.37 -13.42 -5.44
CA HIS A 198 3.87 -12.32 -4.64
C HIS A 198 2.85 -11.92 -3.56
N LYS A 199 3.29 -11.15 -2.56
CA LYS A 199 2.50 -10.77 -1.38
C LYS A 199 1.59 -9.56 -1.61
N GLY A 200 1.85 -8.82 -2.68
CA GLY A 200 1.19 -7.58 -3.05
C GLY A 200 2.18 -6.52 -3.54
N LEU A 201 1.77 -5.26 -3.52
CA LEU A 201 2.42 -4.15 -4.20
C LEU A 201 2.97 -3.11 -3.21
N ALA A 202 4.27 -2.82 -3.26
CA ALA A 202 4.95 -1.86 -2.38
C ALA A 202 4.81 -2.10 -0.86
N GLY A 203 4.30 -3.27 -0.44
CA GLY A 203 3.99 -3.58 0.96
C GLY A 203 2.50 -3.47 1.32
N LEU A 204 1.62 -3.15 0.36
CA LEU A 204 0.17 -3.27 0.49
C LEU A 204 -0.26 -4.67 0.09
N LYS A 205 -1.08 -5.32 0.91
CA LYS A 205 -1.54 -6.67 0.60
C LYS A 205 -2.59 -6.59 -0.51
N GLN A 206 -2.55 -7.56 -1.40
CA GLN A 206 -3.64 -7.77 -2.34
C GLN A 206 -4.78 -8.46 -1.58
N GLU A 207 -5.47 -7.71 -0.72
CA GLU A 207 -6.76 -8.20 -0.24
C GLU A 207 -7.73 -8.13 -1.42
N MET A 208 -8.26 -9.29 -1.83
CA MET A 208 -9.56 -9.30 -2.50
C MET A 208 -10.51 -8.62 -1.52
N ARG A 209 -10.75 -7.32 -1.66
CA ARG A 209 -11.88 -6.71 -0.97
C ARG A 209 -13.12 -7.39 -1.55
N PRO A 210 -13.88 -8.21 -0.80
CA PRO A 210 -15.27 -8.38 -1.17
C PRO A 210 -15.85 -6.96 -1.20
N GLU A 211 -16.65 -6.70 -2.23
CA GLU A 211 -17.38 -5.44 -2.40
C GLU A 211 -17.87 -4.96 -1.04
N PHE A 212 -17.48 -3.74 -0.66
CA PHE A 212 -18.01 -3.12 0.54
C PHE A 212 -19.54 -3.14 0.39
N PRO A 213 -20.30 -3.83 1.27
CA PRO A 213 -21.75 -3.68 1.22
C PRO A 213 -22.02 -2.20 1.51
N LEU A 214 -22.59 -1.51 0.52
CA LEU A 214 -23.08 -0.15 0.64
C LEU A 214 -23.86 -0.06 1.96
N GLY A 215 -23.39 0.84 2.84
CA GLY A 215 -24.06 1.13 4.08
C GLY A 215 -25.52 1.45 3.77
N LYS A 216 -26.42 0.62 4.27
CA LYS A 216 -27.84 0.98 4.35
C LYS A 216 -28.01 1.74 5.65
N GLU A 217 -28.39 3.01 5.50
CA GLU A 217 -28.82 3.91 6.58
C GLU A 217 -29.95 3.31 7.42
#